data_AF-A0A522F1F6-F1
#
_entry.id   AF-A0A522F1F6-F1
#
_cell.length_a   1.000
_cell.length_b   1.000
_cell.length_c   1.000
_cell.angle_alpha   90.00
_cell.angle_beta   90.00
_cell.angle_gamma   90.00
#
_symmetry.space_group_name_H-M   'P 1'
#
loop_
_entity.id
_entity.type
_entity.pdbx_description
1 polymer ?
#
loop_
_entity_poly.entity_id
_entity_poly.type
_entity_poly.pdbx_seq_one_letter_code
_entity_poly.pdbx_strand_id
1 'polypeptide(L)'
;YLPTTVFAELWGIPYLRHAHGFSAEAAGLANSLLFLGFIIGAPLMGYISDRLARRKFPMLIGALGAALIMSIILYMPGLTQTHIQALMFLLGLLYSAQAIVFAVGRELSPGEAAGTAMATTNMIVMLGAMFLQPMVGRLLDYSLSAHMGGATTTVALDNLQKLYTVDDYRFALSIIPLGILIAAILTFFLKETHAHAKK
;
A
#
# COMPACT_ATOMS: atom_id res chain seq x y z
N TYR A 1 -0.23 -2.62 4.62
CA TYR A 1 0.48 -3.60 3.77
C TYR A 1 0.18 -3.50 2.27
N LEU A 2 -1.01 -3.05 1.88
CA LEU A 2 -1.45 -2.92 0.47
C LEU A 2 -0.49 -2.15 -0.47
N PRO A 3 -0.07 -0.90 -0.18
CA PRO A 3 0.81 -0.13 -1.07
C PRO A 3 2.17 -0.78 -1.36
N THR A 4 2.79 -1.41 -0.36
CA THR A 4 4.10 -2.06 -0.58
C THR A 4 3.95 -3.40 -1.28
N THR A 5 2.99 -4.23 -0.86
CA THR A 5 2.93 -5.61 -1.37
C THR A 5 2.22 -5.79 -2.68
N VAL A 6 1.16 -5.04 -2.92
CA VAL A 6 0.42 -5.17 -4.17
C VAL A 6 1.08 -4.29 -5.22
N PHE A 7 1.37 -3.03 -4.87
CA PHE A 7 1.94 -2.09 -5.82
C PHE A 7 3.46 -2.20 -5.89
N ALA A 8 4.20 -1.94 -4.82
CA ALA A 8 5.66 -1.86 -4.91
C ALA A 8 6.33 -3.20 -5.29
N GLU A 9 5.80 -4.33 -4.81
CA GLU A 9 6.42 -5.64 -5.03
C GLU A 9 6.05 -6.29 -6.37
N LEU A 10 4.86 -6.03 -6.93
CA LEU A 10 4.37 -6.78 -8.10
C LEU A 10 3.88 -5.87 -9.23
N TRP A 11 2.90 -5.01 -8.97
CA TRP A 11 2.15 -4.35 -10.05
C TRP A 11 2.60 -2.93 -10.39
N GLY A 12 3.40 -2.30 -9.54
CA GLY A 12 3.80 -0.91 -9.66
C GLY A 12 4.76 -0.65 -10.81
N ILE A 13 5.78 -1.50 -11.00
CA ILE A 13 6.71 -1.36 -12.12
C ILE A 13 5.99 -1.59 -13.47
N PRO A 14 5.22 -2.68 -13.67
CA PRO A 14 4.42 -2.86 -14.88
C PRO A 14 3.47 -1.69 -15.15
N TYR A 15 2.77 -1.21 -14.12
CA TYR A 15 1.87 -0.07 -14.22
C TYR A 15 2.60 1.20 -14.69
N LEU A 16 3.71 1.57 -14.05
CA LEU A 16 4.45 2.78 -14.42
C LEU A 16 5.02 2.72 -15.83
N ARG A 17 5.45 1.54 -16.28
CA ARG A 17 5.93 1.35 -17.65
C ARG A 17 4.78 1.45 -18.66
N HIS A 18 3.62 0.88 -18.36
CA HIS A 18 2.50 0.84 -19.30
C HIS A 18 1.69 2.14 -19.31
N ALA A 19 1.32 2.67 -18.14
CA ALA A 19 0.49 3.86 -17.99
C ALA A 19 1.24 5.18 -18.19
N HIS A 20 2.53 5.23 -17.82
CA HIS A 20 3.34 6.45 -17.91
C HIS A 20 4.49 6.34 -18.92
N GLY A 21 4.67 5.21 -19.60
CA GLY A 21 5.71 5.03 -20.61
C GLY A 21 7.13 5.02 -20.04
N PHE A 22 7.30 4.76 -18.74
CA PHE A 22 8.62 4.83 -18.10
C PHE A 22 9.55 3.72 -18.57
N SER A 23 10.86 4.01 -18.55
CA SER A 23 11.88 2.97 -18.67
C SER A 23 11.85 2.03 -17.45
N ALA A 24 12.46 0.85 -17.60
CA ALA A 24 12.59 -0.07 -16.47
C ALA A 24 13.41 0.54 -15.32
N GLU A 25 14.47 1.32 -15.63
CA GLU A 25 15.26 2.00 -14.60
C GLU A 25 14.43 3.09 -13.89
N ALA A 26 13.66 3.88 -14.64
CA ALA A 26 12.82 4.94 -14.09
C ALA A 26 11.75 4.40 -13.15
N ALA A 27 11.07 3.32 -13.54
CA ALA A 27 10.08 2.64 -12.72
C ALA A 27 10.73 1.98 -11.49
N GLY A 28 11.89 1.34 -11.64
CA GLY A 28 12.67 0.78 -10.54
C GLY A 28 13.10 1.84 -9.52
N LEU A 29 13.56 3.01 -9.98
CA LEU A 29 13.92 4.13 -9.11
C LEU A 29 12.71 4.66 -8.34
N ALA A 30 11.56 4.83 -9.00
CA ALA A 30 10.32 5.24 -8.32
C ALA A 30 9.92 4.23 -7.23
N ASN A 31 10.08 2.94 -7.49
CA ASN A 31 9.83 1.89 -6.50
C ASN A 31 10.80 1.96 -5.30
N SER A 32 12.09 2.16 -5.57
CA SER A 32 13.10 2.35 -4.52
C SER A 32 12.82 3.57 -3.65
N LEU A 33 12.34 4.67 -4.24
CA LEU A 33 11.95 5.87 -3.51
C LEU A 33 10.77 5.64 -2.56
N LEU A 34 9.83 4.77 -2.92
CA LEU A 34 8.75 4.35 -2.01
C LEU A 34 9.33 3.67 -0.76
N PHE A 35 10.25 2.71 -0.93
CA PHE A 35 10.89 2.05 0.20
C PHE A 35 11.77 3.01 1.01
N LEU A 36 12.47 3.95 0.36
CA LEU A 36 13.24 4.98 1.04
C LEU A 36 12.33 5.88 1.90
N GLY A 37 11.20 6.32 1.35
CA GLY A 37 10.19 7.08 2.07
C GLY A 37 9.66 6.29 3.28
N PHE A 38 9.44 4.98 3.13
CA PHE A 38 9.02 4.12 4.23
C PHE A 38 10.07 4.00 5.33
N ILE A 39 11.35 3.80 4.97
CA ILE A 39 12.47 3.69 5.91
C ILE A 39 12.60 4.95 6.75
N ILE A 40 12.47 6.12 6.13
CA ILE A 40 12.54 7.42 6.83
C ILE A 40 11.25 7.68 7.61
N GLY A 41 10.11 7.35 7.02
CA GLY A 41 8.79 7.61 7.58
C GLY A 41 8.48 6.77 8.81
N ALA A 42 8.97 5.54 8.90
CA ALA A 42 8.64 4.64 10.01
C ALA A 42 9.11 5.18 11.38
N PRO A 43 10.40 5.56 11.57
CA PRO A 43 10.84 6.19 12.82
C PRO A 43 10.20 7.56 13.02
N LEU A 44 9.98 8.33 11.96
CA LEU A 44 9.36 9.66 12.05
C LEU A 44 7.91 9.56 12.57
N MET A 45 7.09 8.68 11.99
CA MET A 45 5.71 8.48 12.40
C MET A 45 5.61 7.87 13.80
N GLY A 46 6.52 6.96 14.15
CA GLY A 46 6.66 6.45 15.52
C GLY A 46 6.93 7.58 16.51
N TYR A 47 7.95 8.40 16.25
CA TYR A 47 8.32 9.54 17.10
C TYR A 47 7.20 10.58 17.22
N ILE A 48 6.55 10.95 16.11
CA ILE A 48 5.41 11.87 16.11
C ILE A 48 4.27 11.30 16.97
N SER A 49 3.98 10.02 16.82
CA SER A 49 2.92 9.36 17.59
C SER A 49 3.21 9.29 19.08
N ASP A 50 4.45 8.99 19.45
CA ASP A 50 4.90 9.00 20.85
C ASP A 50 4.79 10.40 21.45
N ARG A 51 5.28 11.42 20.74
CA ARG A 51 5.27 12.81 21.21
C ARG A 51 3.87 13.39 21.36
N LEU A 52 2.94 13.00 20.49
CA LEU A 52 1.54 13.42 20.57
C LEU A 52 0.74 12.64 21.63
N ALA A 53 1.29 11.57 22.22
CA ALA A 53 0.57 10.63 23.07
C ALA A 53 -0.77 10.19 22.45
N ARG A 54 -0.76 10.00 21.12
CA ARG A 54 -1.92 9.63 20.30
C ARG A 54 -1.46 8.71 19.18
N ARG A 55 -2.05 7.52 19.09
CA ARG A 55 -1.78 6.53 18.05
C ARG A 55 -2.70 6.74 16.85
N LYS A 56 -3.98 7.01 17.09
CA LYS A 56 -4.99 7.13 16.02
C LYS A 56 -4.73 8.28 15.07
N PHE A 57 -4.31 9.43 15.60
CA PHE A 57 -4.22 10.65 14.81
C PHE A 57 -3.15 10.56 13.69
N PRO A 58 -1.89 10.17 13.98
CA PRO A 58 -0.91 9.93 12.92
C PRO A 58 -1.29 8.80 11.97
N MET A 59 -1.92 7.72 12.48
CA MET A 59 -2.43 6.63 11.63
C MET A 59 -3.48 7.12 10.63
N LEU A 60 -4.42 7.97 11.07
CA LEU A 60 -5.47 8.51 10.21
C LEU A 60 -4.90 9.45 9.16
N ILE A 61 -4.01 10.38 9.54
CA ILE A 61 -3.36 11.29 8.60
C ILE A 61 -2.52 10.51 7.57
N GLY A 62 -1.72 9.55 8.04
CA GLY A 62 -0.91 8.71 7.16
C GLY A 62 -1.77 7.90 6.20
N ALA A 63 -2.87 7.31 6.67
CA ALA A 63 -3.79 6.55 5.82
C ALA A 63 -4.51 7.43 4.79
N LEU A 64 -5.14 8.53 5.22
CA LEU A 64 -5.84 9.44 4.30
C LEU A 64 -4.89 10.07 3.28
N GLY A 65 -3.70 10.48 3.73
CA GLY A 65 -2.65 10.99 2.87
C GLY A 65 -2.17 9.94 1.86
N ALA A 66 -1.88 8.72 2.30
CA ALA A 66 -1.46 7.64 1.42
C ALA A 66 -2.56 7.27 0.39
N ALA A 67 -3.83 7.25 0.80
CA ALA A 67 -4.96 7.02 -0.10
C ALA A 67 -5.08 8.12 -1.16
N LEU A 68 -4.93 9.38 -0.76
CA LEU A 68 -4.93 10.52 -1.68
C LEU A 68 -3.78 10.43 -2.69
N ILE A 69 -2.55 10.23 -2.22
CA ILE A 69 -1.36 10.14 -3.07
C ILE A 69 -1.48 8.96 -4.05
N MET A 70 -1.93 7.79 -3.57
CA MET A 70 -2.18 6.64 -4.42
C MET A 70 -3.24 6.94 -5.49
N SER A 71 -4.32 7.65 -5.13
CA SER A 71 -5.36 8.04 -6.08
C SER A 71 -4.82 9.02 -7.13
N ILE A 72 -3.95 9.95 -6.74
CA ILE A 72 -3.26 10.86 -7.68
C ILE A 72 -2.41 10.06 -8.67
N ILE A 73 -1.60 9.11 -8.19
CA ILE A 73 -0.76 8.26 -9.05
C ILE A 73 -1.61 7.48 -10.08
N LEU A 74 -2.79 6.99 -9.68
CA LEU A 74 -3.64 6.17 -10.55
C LEU A 74 -4.44 6.99 -11.57
N TYR A 75 -4.98 8.13 -11.15
CA TYR A 75 -6.02 8.83 -11.91
C TYR A 75 -5.60 10.20 -12.47
N MET A 76 -4.53 10.83 -11.97
CA MET A 76 -4.10 12.13 -12.49
C MET A 76 -3.35 11.96 -13.82
N PRO A 77 -3.86 12.51 -14.93
CA PRO A 77 -3.16 12.46 -16.21
C PRO A 77 -1.96 13.42 -16.23
N GLY A 78 -0.99 13.16 -17.12
CA GLY A 78 0.11 14.09 -17.40
C GLY A 78 1.19 14.19 -16.32
N LEU A 79 1.22 13.27 -15.35
CA LEU A 79 2.30 13.21 -14.35
C LEU A 79 3.64 12.88 -15.02
N THR A 80 4.62 13.78 -14.85
CA THR A 80 5.99 13.52 -15.32
C THR A 80 6.72 12.52 -14.41
N GLN A 81 7.85 12.00 -14.87
CA GLN A 81 8.70 11.09 -14.09
C GLN A 81 9.07 11.64 -12.71
N THR A 82 9.45 12.90 -12.62
CA THR A 82 9.79 13.55 -11.35
C THR A 82 8.59 13.63 -10.41
N HIS A 83 7.39 13.92 -10.92
CA HIS A 83 6.18 13.94 -10.10
C HIS A 83 5.90 12.56 -9.51
N ILE A 84 5.93 11.50 -10.32
CA ILE A 84 5.71 10.13 -9.84
C ILE A 84 6.74 9.73 -8.80
N GLN A 85 8.02 10.03 -9.02
CA GLN A 85 9.10 9.73 -8.07
C GLN A 85 8.89 10.43 -6.72
N ALA A 86 8.52 11.72 -6.74
CA ALA A 86 8.19 12.46 -5.52
C ALA A 86 6.94 11.90 -4.83
N LEU A 87 5.89 11.57 -5.60
CA LEU A 87 4.66 10.97 -5.07
C LEU A 87 4.92 9.58 -4.48
N MET A 88 5.78 8.76 -5.08
CA MET A 88 6.17 7.45 -4.52
C MET A 88 6.89 7.59 -3.19
N PHE A 89 7.83 8.53 -3.09
CA PHE A 89 8.50 8.85 -1.83
C PHE A 89 7.49 9.30 -0.75
N LEU A 90 6.59 10.23 -1.09
CA LEU A 90 5.55 10.71 -0.18
C LEU A 90 4.57 9.61 0.22
N LEU A 91 4.22 8.72 -0.72
CA LEU A 91 3.40 7.55 -0.46
C LEU A 91 4.07 6.67 0.60
N GLY A 92 5.35 6.35 0.43
CA GLY A 92 6.13 5.59 1.41
C GLY A 92 6.18 6.26 2.79
N LEU A 93 6.41 7.58 2.82
CA LEU A 93 6.49 8.37 4.04
C LEU A 93 5.17 8.42 4.83
N LEU A 94 4.03 8.55 4.15
CA LEU A 94 2.71 8.62 4.79
C LEU A 94 2.23 7.23 5.20
N TYR A 95 2.46 6.25 4.33
CA TYR A 95 2.10 4.86 4.56
C TYR A 95 2.85 4.23 5.74
N SER A 96 4.05 4.71 6.07
CA SER A 96 4.83 4.22 7.20
C SER A 96 4.11 4.32 8.55
N ALA A 97 3.06 5.14 8.66
CA ALA A 97 2.20 5.22 9.84
C ALA A 97 1.60 3.85 10.23
N GLN A 98 1.55 2.88 9.32
CA GLN A 98 1.17 1.50 9.65
C GLN A 98 2.07 0.86 10.72
N ALA A 99 3.32 1.30 10.87
CA ALA A 99 4.23 0.76 11.89
C ALA A 99 3.69 0.98 13.31
N ILE A 100 2.86 2.00 13.50
CA ILE A 100 2.20 2.32 14.77
C ILE A 100 1.27 1.17 15.23
N VAL A 101 0.72 0.38 14.30
CA VAL A 101 -0.14 -0.77 14.65
C VAL A 101 0.60 -1.79 15.52
N PHE A 102 1.91 -2.00 15.29
CA PHE A 102 2.71 -2.89 16.13
C PHE A 102 2.93 -2.31 17.53
N ALA A 103 3.12 -1.00 17.65
CA ALA A 103 3.21 -0.32 18.94
C ALA A 103 1.89 -0.44 19.71
N VAL A 104 0.76 -0.23 19.04
CA VAL A 104 -0.57 -0.41 19.65
C VAL A 104 -0.80 -1.85 20.11
N GLY A 105 -0.45 -2.84 19.27
CA GLY A 105 -0.57 -4.25 19.62
C GLY A 105 0.22 -4.61 20.87
N ARG A 106 1.45 -4.08 20.99
CA ARG A 106 2.28 -4.20 22.19
C ARG A 106 1.66 -3.51 23.42
N GLU A 107 1.13 -2.31 23.28
CA GLU A 107 0.57 -1.52 24.39
C GLU A 107 -0.74 -2.11 24.95
N LEU A 108 -1.51 -2.78 24.11
CA LEU A 108 -2.76 -3.44 24.50
C LEU A 108 -2.55 -4.80 25.18
N SER A 109 -1.37 -5.42 24.99
CA SER A 109 -1.03 -6.72 25.56
C SER A 109 -0.32 -6.63 26.92
N PRO A 110 -0.47 -7.64 27.80
CA PRO A 110 0.41 -7.83 28.96
C PRO A 110 1.88 -7.92 28.53
N GLY A 111 2.80 -7.48 29.40
CA GLY A 111 4.24 -7.43 29.07
C GLY A 111 4.81 -8.77 28.62
N GLU A 112 4.36 -9.88 29.22
CA GLU A 112 4.79 -11.24 28.90
C GLU A 112 4.27 -11.72 27.53
N ALA A 113 3.16 -11.15 27.05
CA ALA A 113 2.51 -11.51 25.79
C ALA A 113 2.77 -10.50 24.66
N ALA A 114 3.56 -9.45 24.91
CA ALA A 114 3.87 -8.40 23.93
C ALA A 114 4.49 -8.94 22.64
N GLY A 115 5.42 -9.89 22.77
CA GLY A 115 6.02 -10.57 21.61
C GLY A 115 4.97 -11.30 20.78
N THR A 116 4.08 -12.05 21.43
CA THR A 116 2.98 -12.80 20.78
C THR A 116 1.98 -11.87 20.10
N ALA A 117 1.63 -10.74 20.71
CA ALA A 117 0.72 -9.75 20.12
C ALA A 117 1.30 -9.15 18.84
N MET A 118 2.59 -8.78 18.85
CA MET A 118 3.28 -8.29 17.66
C MET A 118 3.41 -9.36 16.57
N ALA A 119 3.74 -10.60 16.94
CA ALA A 119 3.82 -11.72 16.00
C ALA A 119 2.47 -12.03 15.35
N THR A 120 1.38 -12.03 16.13
CA THR A 120 0.01 -12.22 15.63
C THR A 120 -0.38 -11.09 14.68
N THR A 121 -0.03 -9.84 15.03
CA THR A 121 -0.24 -8.68 14.16
C THR A 121 0.49 -8.86 12.82
N ASN A 122 1.76 -9.29 12.85
CA ASN A 122 2.53 -9.57 11.64
C ASN A 122 1.90 -10.68 10.80
N MET A 123 1.46 -11.78 11.44
CA MET A 123 0.78 -12.88 10.77
C MET A 123 -0.49 -12.41 10.04
N ILE A 124 -1.34 -11.61 10.68
CA ILE A 124 -2.56 -11.04 10.05
C ILE A 124 -2.17 -10.18 8.84
N VAL A 125 -1.13 -9.37 8.98
CA VAL A 125 -0.62 -8.51 7.89
C VAL A 125 -0.12 -9.35 6.70
N MET A 126 0.63 -10.43 6.95
CA MET A 126 1.12 -11.34 5.92
C MET A 126 -0.01 -12.11 5.23
N LEU A 127 -0.99 -12.58 6.00
CA LEU A 127 -2.19 -13.23 5.44
C LEU A 127 -2.95 -12.28 4.51
N GLY A 128 -3.09 -11.00 4.89
CA GLY A 128 -3.65 -9.98 4.01
C GLY A 128 -2.92 -9.92 2.66
N ALA A 129 -1.58 -9.87 2.67
CA ALA A 129 -0.78 -9.88 1.45
C ALA A 129 -1.02 -11.12 0.58
N MET A 130 -1.05 -12.30 1.21
CA MET A 130 -1.26 -13.61 0.56
C MET A 130 -2.57 -13.64 -0.24
N PHE A 131 -3.66 -13.08 0.27
CA PHE A 131 -4.94 -13.06 -0.44
C PHE A 131 -5.07 -11.90 -1.42
N LEU A 132 -4.55 -10.73 -1.09
CA LEU A 132 -4.73 -9.51 -1.87
C LEU A 132 -3.93 -9.54 -3.18
N GLN A 133 -2.71 -10.10 -3.19
CA GLN A 133 -1.89 -10.20 -4.42
C GLN A 133 -2.59 -11.03 -5.52
N PRO A 134 -3.03 -12.29 -5.29
CA PRO A 134 -3.77 -13.06 -6.28
C PRO A 134 -5.11 -12.44 -6.66
N MET A 135 -5.76 -11.75 -5.72
CA MET A 135 -7.05 -11.12 -5.98
C MET A 135 -6.91 -9.96 -6.98
N VAL A 136 -5.86 -9.14 -6.86
CA VAL A 136 -5.55 -8.09 -7.85
C VAL A 136 -5.25 -8.69 -9.22
N GLY A 137 -4.50 -9.81 -9.27
CA GLY A 137 -4.29 -10.56 -10.52
C GLY A 137 -5.60 -11.02 -11.17
N ARG A 138 -6.52 -11.61 -10.39
CA ARG A 138 -7.83 -12.01 -10.90
C ARG A 138 -8.70 -10.83 -11.33
N LEU A 139 -8.59 -9.67 -10.67
CA LEU A 139 -9.30 -8.46 -11.09
C LEU A 139 -8.77 -7.94 -12.44
N LEU A 140 -7.45 -8.03 -12.67
CA LEU A 140 -6.84 -7.75 -13.97
C LEU A 140 -7.34 -8.72 -15.05
N ASP A 141 -7.31 -10.03 -14.78
CA ASP A 141 -7.81 -11.05 -15.72
C ASP A 141 -9.30 -10.88 -16.05
N TYR A 142 -10.10 -10.50 -15.04
CA TYR A 142 -11.53 -10.22 -15.21
C TYR A 142 -11.77 -9.00 -16.08
N SER A 143 -11.06 -7.90 -15.81
CA SER A 143 -11.14 -6.66 -16.60
C SER A 143 -10.70 -6.92 -18.05
N LEU A 144 -9.59 -7.66 -18.21
CA LEU A 144 -9.08 -8.12 -19.50
C LEU A 144 -10.14 -8.89 -20.30
N SER A 145 -10.75 -9.89 -19.67
CA SER A 145 -11.77 -10.74 -20.30
C SER A 145 -13.02 -9.94 -20.69
N ALA A 146 -13.41 -8.95 -19.87
CA ALA A 146 -14.56 -8.10 -20.11
C ALA A 146 -14.38 -7.18 -21.33
N HIS A 147 -13.20 -6.59 -21.51
CA HIS A 147 -12.95 -5.72 -22.66
C HIS A 147 -12.54 -6.48 -23.93
N MET A 148 -12.01 -7.71 -23.82
CA MET A 148 -11.73 -8.58 -24.97
C MET A 148 -12.93 -9.42 -25.43
N GLY A 149 -14.11 -9.24 -24.83
CA GLY A 149 -15.36 -9.85 -25.30
C GLY A 149 -15.40 -11.38 -25.20
N GLY A 150 -14.66 -11.99 -24.27
CA GLY A 150 -14.62 -13.45 -24.10
C GLY A 150 -13.77 -14.20 -25.13
N ALA A 151 -12.93 -13.52 -25.92
CA ALA A 151 -11.97 -14.17 -26.79
C ALA A 151 -10.88 -14.86 -25.97
N THR A 152 -10.96 -16.19 -25.86
CA THR A 152 -9.95 -17.05 -25.22
C THR A 152 -8.65 -17.00 -26.02
N THR A 153 -7.81 -16.00 -25.74
CA THR A 153 -6.47 -15.95 -26.32
C THR A 153 -5.62 -17.00 -25.62
N THR A 154 -5.19 -18.02 -26.37
CA THR A 154 -4.15 -18.98 -25.99
C THR A 154 -2.78 -18.28 -25.98
N VAL A 155 -2.68 -17.18 -25.24
CA VAL A 155 -1.43 -16.44 -25.06
C VAL A 155 -0.69 -17.11 -23.92
N ALA A 156 0.55 -17.53 -24.19
CA ALA A 156 1.44 -18.04 -23.16
C ALA A 156 1.46 -17.09 -21.96
N LEU A 157 1.40 -17.64 -20.74
CA LEU A 157 1.39 -16.93 -19.46
C LEU A 157 2.45 -15.80 -19.40
N ASP A 158 3.57 -15.97 -20.10
CA ASP A 158 4.69 -15.03 -20.16
C ASP A 158 4.41 -13.69 -20.87
N ASN A 159 3.31 -13.55 -21.62
CA ASN A 159 2.97 -12.30 -22.32
C ASN A 159 1.59 -11.71 -21.92
N LEU A 160 0.88 -12.32 -20.99
CA LEU A 160 -0.43 -11.83 -20.51
C LEU A 160 -0.35 -10.40 -19.96
N GLN A 161 0.76 -10.05 -19.31
CA GLN A 161 0.98 -8.70 -18.78
C GLN A 161 1.02 -7.59 -19.85
N LYS A 162 1.31 -7.93 -21.11
CA LYS A 162 1.33 -6.97 -22.23
C LYS A 162 -0.06 -6.70 -22.81
N LEU A 163 -1.04 -7.53 -22.47
CA LEU A 163 -2.42 -7.41 -22.95
C LEU A 163 -3.27 -6.50 -22.06
N TYR A 164 -2.86 -6.27 -20.82
CA TYR A 164 -3.53 -5.35 -19.92
C TYR A 164 -3.42 -3.92 -20.41
N THR A 165 -4.55 -3.23 -20.44
CA THR A 165 -4.64 -1.81 -20.70
C THR A 165 -4.42 -1.01 -19.41
N VAL A 166 -4.20 0.30 -19.56
CA VAL A 166 -4.09 1.23 -18.41
C VAL A 166 -5.35 1.20 -17.54
N ASP A 167 -6.52 1.03 -18.16
CA ASP A 167 -7.79 1.02 -17.43
C ASP A 167 -7.99 -0.26 -16.62
N ASP A 168 -7.47 -1.41 -17.09
CA ASP A 168 -7.45 -2.65 -16.29
C ASP A 168 -6.61 -2.50 -15.03
N TYR A 169 -5.42 -1.91 -15.18
CA TYR A 169 -4.57 -1.61 -14.03
C TYR A 169 -5.25 -0.63 -13.08
N ARG A 170 -5.88 0.44 -13.58
CA ARG A 170 -6.60 1.40 -12.73
C ARG A 170 -7.75 0.74 -11.98
N PHE A 171 -8.51 -0.15 -12.64
CA PHE A 171 -9.59 -0.90 -12.01
C PHE A 171 -9.05 -1.82 -10.91
N ALA A 172 -8.07 -2.67 -11.23
CA ALA A 172 -7.54 -3.64 -10.28
C ALA A 172 -6.79 -2.98 -9.12
N LEU A 173 -6.02 -1.92 -9.38
CA LEU A 173 -5.25 -1.20 -8.37
C LEU A 173 -6.10 -0.23 -7.53
N SER A 174 -7.34 0.08 -7.93
CA SER A 174 -8.28 0.88 -7.13
C SER A 174 -8.57 0.28 -5.75
N ILE A 175 -8.35 -1.03 -5.59
CA ILE A 175 -8.47 -1.70 -4.30
C ILE A 175 -7.48 -1.18 -3.26
N ILE A 176 -6.35 -0.62 -3.70
CA ILE A 176 -5.32 -0.08 -2.80
C ILE A 176 -5.86 1.16 -2.07
N PRO A 177 -6.25 2.26 -2.74
CA PRO A 177 -6.82 3.42 -2.05
C PRO A 177 -8.09 3.07 -1.28
N LEU A 178 -8.97 2.21 -1.83
CA LEU A 178 -10.16 1.76 -1.12
C LEU A 178 -9.83 0.99 0.17
N GLY A 179 -8.88 0.06 0.11
CA GLY A 179 -8.43 -0.70 1.27
C GLY A 179 -7.76 0.17 2.34
N ILE A 180 -7.02 1.21 1.93
CA ILE A 180 -6.46 2.20 2.86
C ILE A 180 -7.58 3.02 3.52
N LEU A 181 -8.62 3.42 2.76
CA LEU A 181 -9.78 4.12 3.33
C LEU A 181 -10.55 3.24 4.32
N ILE A 182 -10.73 1.95 4.01
CA ILE A 182 -11.29 0.98 4.97
C ILE A 182 -10.42 0.92 6.24
N ALA A 183 -9.09 0.85 6.10
CA ALA A 183 -8.19 0.87 7.26
C ALA A 183 -8.29 2.18 8.07
N ALA A 184 -8.48 3.32 7.40
CA ALA A 184 -8.74 4.60 8.05
C ALA A 184 -10.05 4.57 8.86
N ILE A 185 -11.11 3.97 8.30
CA ILE A 185 -12.40 3.77 8.99
C ILE A 185 -12.21 2.85 10.21
N LEU A 186 -11.51 1.73 10.03
CA LEU A 186 -11.24 0.78 11.12
C LEU A 186 -10.43 1.40 12.27
N THR A 187 -9.59 2.40 11.98
CA THR A 187 -8.83 3.14 12.99
C THR A 187 -9.73 3.88 13.99
N PHE A 188 -10.96 4.25 13.62
CA PHE A 188 -11.89 4.86 14.57
C PHE A 188 -12.33 3.89 15.67
N PHE A 189 -12.45 2.60 15.35
CA PHE A 189 -12.84 1.53 16.27
C PHE A 189 -11.72 1.05 17.20
N LEU A 190 -10.48 1.43 16.90
CA LEU A 190 -9.33 1.12 17.73
C LEU A 190 -9.48 1.76 19.11
N LYS A 191 -8.95 1.15 20.18
CA LYS A 191 -8.89 1.82 21.48
C LYS A 191 -7.64 2.70 21.50
N GLU A 192 -7.78 3.97 21.90
CA GLU A 192 -6.63 4.85 22.06
C GLU A 192 -5.81 4.40 23.27
N THR A 193 -4.51 4.21 23.08
CA THR A 193 -3.58 3.72 24.11
C THR A 193 -2.76 4.82 24.75
N HIS A 194 -2.79 6.03 24.18
CA HIS A 194 -2.11 7.22 24.70
C HIS A 194 -0.59 7.05 24.89
N ALA A 195 0.04 6.15 24.13
CA ALA A 195 1.45 5.78 24.30
C ALA A 195 1.81 5.25 25.70
N HIS A 196 0.82 4.73 26.44
CA HIS A 196 1.04 4.05 27.71
C HIS A 196 1.08 2.53 27.49
N ALA A 197 2.25 1.93 27.69
CA ALA A 197 2.34 0.47 27.86
C ALA A 197 1.83 0.11 29.26
N LYS A 198 0.87 -0.83 29.34
CA LYS A 198 0.61 -1.50 30.62
C LYS A 198 1.90 -2.20 31.04
N LYS A 199 2.42 -1.83 32.21
CA LYS A 199 3.54 -2.52 32.84
C LYS A 199 3.13 -3.94 33.21
#